data_AF-A0AAD1YNJ7-F1
#
_entry.id   AF-A0AAD1YNJ7-F1
#
_cell.length_a   1.000
_cell.length_b   1.000
_cell.length_c   1.000
_cell.angle_alpha   90.00
_cell.angle_beta   90.00
_cell.angle_gamma   90.00
#
_symmetry.space_group_name_H-M   'P 1'
#
loop_
_entity.id
_entity.type
_entity.pdbx_description
1 polymer ?
#
loop_
_entity_poly.entity_id
_entity_poly.type
_entity_poly.pdbx_seq_one_letter_code
_entity_poly.pdbx_strand_id
1 'polypeptide(L)'
;MWNETKPNVSKLRRISHRTHHQNHGHVENDESWVPLPEKIYKKLDLSTKFLRYKVPFPLFAYPLYLWSRSPGKKGSHFNPYSDLFKSSERKLALTSTICWAAMVAFLFCLSIRFGPLLLLKLYGVPYVIFVMWLDLVTYLHHHGHEKKLPWYRGKEWSYLRGGLTTVDRDYGLFNKIQHDIGTHVIHHLFPQIPHYHLEEATRAAKPVMGMYYREPIKSGPVPYHLLQNLVRSINEDHFVSDSGEIVYYQKDSQLS
;
A
#
# COMPACT_ATOMS: atom_id res chain seq x y z
N MET A 1 6.94 -6.38 -9.42
CA MET A 1 7.06 -5.05 -8.80
C MET A 1 8.36 -4.44 -9.31
N TRP A 2 8.38 -3.16 -9.66
CA TRP A 2 8.95 -2.73 -10.93
C TRP A 2 10.31 -2.02 -10.80
N ASN A 3 11.35 -2.67 -11.31
CA ASN A 3 12.66 -2.06 -11.56
C ASN A 3 12.50 -0.72 -12.30
N GLU A 4 13.28 0.27 -11.88
CA GLU A 4 13.39 1.59 -12.51
C GLU A 4 13.86 1.55 -13.98
N THR A 5 14.19 0.35 -14.50
CA THR A 5 14.79 0.14 -15.83
C THR A 5 13.91 -0.59 -16.86
N LYS A 6 12.63 -0.91 -16.59
CA LYS A 6 11.75 -1.54 -17.62
C LYS A 6 10.52 -0.70 -18.01
N PRO A 7 10.18 -0.55 -19.32
CA PRO A 7 9.23 0.48 -19.78
C PRO A 7 7.74 0.15 -19.67
N ASN A 8 7.35 -1.08 -19.33
CA ASN A 8 6.00 -1.58 -19.61
C ASN A 8 5.24 -2.03 -18.37
N VAL A 9 5.00 -1.07 -17.50
CA VAL A 9 4.11 -1.14 -16.35
C VAL A 9 3.07 -0.07 -16.52
N SER A 10 1.85 -0.28 -16.02
CA SER A 10 0.92 0.81 -15.69
C SER A 10 1.69 2.03 -15.14
N LYS A 11 1.80 3.08 -15.96
CA LYS A 11 2.63 4.26 -15.63
C LYS A 11 1.98 5.06 -14.50
N LEU A 12 0.67 4.90 -14.30
CA LEU A 12 -0.11 5.44 -13.18
C LEU A 12 0.43 4.98 -11.83
N ARG A 13 0.48 3.66 -11.64
CA ARG A 13 0.94 3.06 -10.37
C ARG A 13 2.39 3.45 -10.10
N ARG A 14 3.23 3.48 -11.14
CA ARG A 14 4.65 3.86 -10.97
C ARG A 14 4.79 5.27 -10.41
N ILE A 15 4.00 6.22 -10.90
CA ILE A 15 4.10 7.63 -10.46
C ILE A 15 3.58 7.79 -9.03
N SER A 16 2.41 7.24 -8.69
CA SER A 16 1.89 7.34 -7.32
C SER A 16 2.73 6.56 -6.31
N HIS A 17 3.26 5.40 -6.69
CA HIS A 17 4.21 4.63 -5.87
C HIS A 17 5.53 5.38 -5.63
N ARG A 18 6.03 6.12 -6.63
CA ARG A 18 7.19 7.01 -6.43
C ARG A 18 6.86 8.08 -5.39
N THR A 19 5.68 8.69 -5.45
CA THR A 19 5.24 9.68 -4.45
C THR A 19 5.19 9.07 -3.05
N HIS A 20 4.71 7.83 -2.92
CA HIS A 20 4.74 7.07 -1.67
C HIS A 20 6.18 6.89 -1.14
N HIS A 21 7.12 6.38 -1.94
CA HIS A 21 8.52 6.25 -1.51
C HIS A 21 9.18 7.60 -1.18
N GLN A 22 8.76 8.69 -1.82
CA GLN A 22 9.32 10.00 -1.52
C GLN A 22 8.80 10.58 -0.19
N ASN A 23 7.68 10.07 0.33
CA ASN A 23 6.97 10.65 1.47
C ASN A 23 6.57 9.63 2.54
N HIS A 24 7.08 8.39 2.48
CA HIS A 24 6.68 7.32 3.40
C HIS A 24 6.72 7.76 4.87
N GLY A 25 5.71 7.39 5.65
CA GLY A 25 5.62 7.75 7.06
C GLY A 25 5.36 9.24 7.36
N HIS A 26 5.07 10.06 6.34
CA HIS A 26 4.57 11.42 6.51
C HIS A 26 3.03 11.43 6.54
N VAL A 27 2.41 12.06 7.55
CA VAL A 27 0.94 12.02 7.71
C VAL A 27 0.20 12.63 6.50
N GLU A 28 0.66 13.78 6.01
CA GLU A 28 -0.02 14.53 4.94
C GLU A 28 0.43 14.15 3.52
N ASN A 29 1.73 13.93 3.33
CA ASN A 29 2.34 13.83 2.00
C ASN A 29 2.44 12.39 1.47
N ASP A 30 2.38 11.37 2.33
CA ASP A 30 2.44 9.97 1.94
C ASP A 30 1.19 9.55 1.14
N GLU A 31 1.26 8.48 0.36
CA GLU A 31 0.16 7.94 -0.44
C GLU A 31 -0.18 6.52 -0.05
N SER A 32 -1.48 6.19 -0.11
CA SER A 32 -2.04 4.88 0.23
C SER A 32 -1.85 4.50 1.70
N TRP A 33 -2.88 3.92 2.31
CA TRP A 33 -2.86 3.44 3.70
C TRP A 33 -2.35 4.45 4.76
N VAL A 34 -2.39 5.75 4.48
CA VAL A 34 -2.00 6.79 5.43
C VAL A 34 -2.98 6.91 6.59
N PRO A 35 -2.52 7.32 7.79
CA PRO A 35 -3.40 7.58 8.91
C PRO A 35 -4.33 8.73 8.60
N LEU A 36 -5.56 8.64 9.08
CA LEU A 36 -6.49 9.76 9.01
C LEU A 36 -6.27 10.66 10.24
N PRO A 37 -6.06 11.97 10.06
CA PRO A 37 -6.21 12.93 11.15
C PRO A 37 -7.60 12.79 11.76
N GLU A 38 -7.70 12.89 13.09
CA GLU A 38 -8.93 12.67 13.85
C GLU A 38 -10.13 13.46 13.31
N LYS A 39 -9.94 14.73 12.93
CA LYS A 39 -10.99 15.55 12.31
C LYS A 39 -11.54 14.98 11.00
N ILE A 40 -10.72 14.29 10.19
CA ILE A 40 -11.14 13.67 8.93
C ILE A 40 -11.84 12.36 9.25
N TYR A 41 -11.27 11.57 10.14
CA TYR A 41 -11.85 10.31 10.60
C TYR A 41 -13.27 10.49 11.17
N LYS A 42 -13.48 11.50 12.02
CA LYS A 42 -14.80 11.80 12.62
C LYS A 42 -15.85 12.22 11.60
N LYS A 43 -15.45 12.73 10.43
CA LYS A 43 -16.35 13.15 9.35
C LYS A 43 -16.70 12.01 8.38
N LEU A 44 -16.06 10.85 8.50
CA LEU A 44 -16.38 9.70 7.65
C LEU A 44 -17.77 9.16 7.98
N ASP A 45 -18.53 8.84 6.94
CA ASP A 45 -19.77 8.10 7.07
C ASP A 45 -19.52 6.66 7.56
N LEU A 46 -20.59 6.01 8.03
CA LEU A 46 -20.53 4.67 8.59
C LEU A 46 -20.08 3.62 7.56
N SER A 47 -20.47 3.75 6.29
CA SER A 47 -20.10 2.80 5.24
C SER A 47 -18.61 2.88 4.91
N THR A 48 -18.03 4.09 4.85
CA THR A 48 -16.60 4.30 4.65
C THR A 48 -15.80 3.76 5.83
N LYS A 49 -16.25 4.00 7.06
CA LYS A 49 -15.62 3.40 8.25
C LYS A 49 -15.69 1.87 8.21
N PHE A 50 -16.85 1.31 7.87
CA PHE A 50 -17.03 -0.13 7.74
C PHE A 50 -16.10 -0.73 6.68
N LEU A 51 -16.06 -0.15 5.48
CA LEU A 51 -15.18 -0.61 4.40
C LEU A 51 -13.70 -0.48 4.74
N ARG A 52 -13.31 0.51 5.56
CA ARG A 52 -11.91 0.79 5.91
C ARG A 52 -11.42 0.04 7.15
N TYR A 53 -12.30 -0.34 8.07
CA TYR A 53 -11.90 -0.90 9.37
C TYR A 53 -12.56 -2.23 9.74
N LYS A 54 -13.37 -2.85 8.85
CA LYS A 54 -13.92 -4.20 9.11
C LYS A 54 -13.31 -5.24 8.17
N VAL A 55 -12.45 -6.13 8.68
CA VAL A 55 -11.94 -7.26 7.88
C VAL A 55 -13.10 -8.10 7.33
N PRO A 56 -13.11 -8.48 6.03
CA PRO A 56 -12.02 -8.34 5.04
C PRO A 56 -12.14 -7.13 4.10
N PHE A 57 -13.13 -6.25 4.29
CA PHE A 57 -13.45 -5.17 3.33
C PHE A 57 -12.28 -4.24 2.96
N PRO A 58 -11.34 -3.89 3.87
CA PRO A 58 -10.18 -3.06 3.53
C PRO A 58 -9.28 -3.70 2.47
N LEU A 59 -9.29 -5.03 2.35
CA LEU A 59 -8.51 -5.76 1.33
C LEU A 59 -9.08 -5.62 -0.09
N PHE A 60 -10.20 -4.93 -0.26
CA PHE A 60 -10.79 -4.61 -1.56
C PHE A 60 -10.66 -3.11 -1.89
N ALA A 61 -9.88 -2.36 -1.10
CA ALA A 61 -9.83 -0.91 -1.19
C ALA A 61 -9.04 -0.42 -2.41
N TYR A 62 -8.09 -1.19 -2.95
CA TYR A 62 -7.22 -0.73 -4.03
C TYR A 62 -7.95 -0.18 -5.28
N PRO A 63 -8.96 -0.85 -5.86
CA PRO A 63 -9.72 -0.28 -6.97
C PRO A 63 -10.41 1.04 -6.62
N LEU A 64 -10.95 1.17 -5.40
CA LEU A 64 -11.55 2.42 -4.92
C LEU A 64 -10.50 3.52 -4.76
N TYR A 65 -9.34 3.19 -4.20
CA TYR A 65 -8.20 4.10 -4.09
C TYR A 65 -7.73 4.62 -5.46
N LEU A 66 -7.74 3.78 -6.50
CA LEU A 66 -7.42 4.25 -7.86
C LEU A 66 -8.44 5.29 -8.35
N TRP A 67 -9.72 5.12 -8.01
CA TRP A 67 -10.78 6.01 -8.47
C TRP A 67 -10.84 7.34 -7.71
N SER A 68 -10.73 7.31 -6.38
CA SER A 68 -11.02 8.46 -5.50
C SER A 68 -9.91 8.81 -4.49
N ARG A 69 -8.80 8.06 -4.47
CA ARG A 69 -7.72 8.16 -3.46
C ARG A 69 -8.21 7.92 -2.02
N SER A 70 -7.29 8.05 -1.06
CA SER A 70 -7.61 7.89 0.36
C SER A 70 -8.45 9.07 0.88
N PRO A 71 -9.31 8.87 1.89
CA PRO A 71 -10.08 9.96 2.49
C PRO A 71 -9.18 11.12 2.92
N GLY A 72 -9.61 12.35 2.64
CA GLY A 72 -8.81 13.56 2.85
C GLY A 72 -7.93 13.96 1.66
N LYS A 73 -7.77 13.09 0.65
CA LYS A 73 -7.10 13.41 -0.62
C LYS A 73 -8.13 13.50 -1.75
N LYS A 74 -7.85 14.33 -2.76
CA LYS A 74 -8.72 14.54 -3.92
C LYS A 74 -8.05 14.08 -5.21
N GLY A 75 -8.87 13.71 -6.19
CA GLY A 75 -8.43 13.32 -7.52
C GLY A 75 -8.49 11.82 -7.76
N SER A 76 -8.08 11.43 -8.97
CA SER A 76 -8.22 10.07 -9.48
C SER A 76 -6.94 9.69 -10.22
N HIS A 77 -6.53 8.43 -10.09
CA HIS A 77 -5.42 7.91 -10.89
C HIS A 77 -5.76 7.89 -12.38
N PHE A 78 -7.06 7.89 -12.76
CA PHE A 78 -7.46 7.88 -14.16
C PHE A 78 -7.58 9.28 -14.77
N ASN A 79 -7.49 10.34 -13.96
CA ASN A 79 -7.53 11.72 -14.43
C ASN A 79 -6.11 12.30 -14.56
N PRO A 80 -5.61 12.59 -15.78
CA PRO A 80 -4.27 13.14 -15.98
C PRO A 80 -4.07 14.53 -15.35
N TYR A 81 -5.14 15.24 -15.01
CA TYR A 81 -5.08 16.54 -14.33
C TYR A 81 -5.21 16.43 -12.80
N SER A 82 -5.24 15.21 -12.24
CA SER A 82 -5.18 15.00 -10.80
C SER A 82 -3.85 15.50 -10.23
N ASP A 83 -3.87 16.02 -9.00
CA ASP A 83 -2.68 16.49 -8.25
C ASP A 83 -1.63 15.39 -7.97
N LEU A 84 -1.89 14.16 -8.41
CA LEU A 84 -0.95 13.04 -8.41
C LEU A 84 0.14 13.20 -9.48
N PHE A 85 -0.16 13.91 -10.57
CA PHE A 85 0.68 13.95 -11.77
C PHE A 85 1.23 15.35 -12.00
N LYS A 86 2.54 15.43 -12.24
CA LYS A 86 3.14 16.67 -12.75
C LYS A 86 2.66 16.93 -14.17
N SER A 87 2.72 18.19 -14.62
CA SER A 87 2.36 18.56 -16.01
C SER A 87 3.10 17.73 -17.07
N SER A 88 4.36 17.36 -16.81
CA SER A 88 5.17 16.50 -17.68
C SER A 88 4.71 15.03 -17.73
N GLU A 89 3.94 14.58 -16.74
CA GLU A 89 3.50 13.19 -16.59
C GLU A 89 2.09 12.92 -17.12
N ARG A 90 1.33 13.99 -17.44
CA ARG A 90 -0.07 13.92 -17.89
C ARG A 90 -0.28 13.00 -19.08
N LYS A 91 0.62 13.04 -20.07
CA LYS A 91 0.56 12.16 -21.25
C LYS A 91 0.69 10.69 -20.86
N LEU A 92 1.57 10.37 -19.91
CA LEU A 92 1.76 8.99 -19.42
C LEU A 92 0.52 8.49 -18.66
N ALA A 93 -0.09 9.38 -17.87
CA ALA A 93 -1.34 9.08 -17.19
C ALA A 93 -2.48 8.82 -18.18
N LEU A 94 -2.67 9.70 -19.16
CA LEU A 94 -3.68 9.54 -20.20
C LEU A 94 -3.51 8.22 -20.99
N THR A 95 -2.28 7.91 -21.43
CA THR A 95 -2.00 6.65 -22.13
C THR A 95 -2.41 5.45 -21.27
N SER A 96 -2.05 5.46 -19.99
CA SER A 96 -2.39 4.35 -19.09
C SER A 96 -3.89 4.22 -18.85
N THR A 97 -4.61 5.34 -18.74
CA THR A 97 -6.09 5.34 -18.64
C THR A 97 -6.71 4.74 -19.90
N ILE A 98 -6.23 5.10 -21.10
CA ILE A 98 -6.70 4.54 -22.37
C ILE A 98 -6.43 3.02 -22.42
N CYS A 99 -5.23 2.56 -22.04
CA CYS A 99 -4.92 1.14 -21.98
C CYS A 99 -5.83 0.37 -21.01
N TRP A 100 -6.15 0.96 -19.85
CA TRP A 100 -7.09 0.37 -18.90
C TRP A 100 -8.51 0.29 -19.47
N ALA A 101 -9.00 1.36 -20.09
CA ALA A 101 -10.31 1.36 -20.75
C ALA A 101 -10.38 0.31 -21.88
N ALA A 102 -9.32 0.20 -22.69
CA ALA A 102 -9.20 -0.82 -23.73
C ALA A 102 -9.22 -2.24 -23.14
N MET A 103 -8.54 -2.48 -22.02
CA MET A 103 -8.56 -3.77 -21.34
C MET A 103 -9.96 -4.11 -20.82
N VAL A 104 -10.67 -3.17 -20.21
CA VAL A 104 -12.05 -3.38 -19.75
C VAL A 104 -12.98 -3.70 -20.92
N ALA A 105 -12.88 -2.95 -22.03
CA ALA A 105 -13.65 -3.22 -23.24
C ALA A 105 -13.34 -4.60 -23.82
N PHE A 106 -12.07 -4.99 -23.87
CA PHE A 106 -11.64 -6.32 -24.33
C PHE A 106 -12.24 -7.44 -23.46
N LEU A 107 -12.15 -7.31 -22.13
CA LEU A 107 -12.76 -8.26 -21.19
C LEU A 107 -14.28 -8.32 -21.36
N PHE A 108 -14.95 -7.20 -21.58
CA PHE A 108 -16.38 -7.16 -21.84
C PHE A 108 -16.75 -7.92 -23.12
N CYS A 109 -16.02 -7.71 -24.22
CA CYS A 109 -16.20 -8.47 -25.46
C CYS A 109 -15.98 -9.98 -25.26
N LEU A 110 -14.95 -10.38 -24.50
CA LEU A 110 -14.73 -11.78 -24.15
C LEU A 110 -15.87 -12.36 -23.30
N SER A 111 -16.42 -11.57 -22.38
CA SER A 111 -17.57 -11.95 -21.55
C SER A 111 -18.79 -12.28 -22.40
N ILE A 112 -19.08 -11.47 -23.42
CA ILE A 112 -20.16 -11.71 -24.38
C ILE A 112 -19.88 -12.97 -25.21
N ARG A 113 -18.65 -13.12 -25.71
CA ARG A 113 -18.29 -14.20 -26.65
C ARG A 113 -18.20 -15.58 -26.01
N PHE A 114 -17.66 -15.67 -24.80
CA PHE A 114 -17.33 -16.93 -24.12
C PHE A 114 -18.17 -17.18 -22.85
N GLY A 115 -19.02 -16.22 -22.48
CA GLY A 115 -19.90 -16.28 -21.33
C GLY A 115 -19.30 -15.64 -20.08
N PRO A 116 -20.10 -14.89 -19.30
CA PRO A 116 -19.62 -14.16 -18.14
C PRO A 116 -19.10 -15.07 -17.03
N LEU A 117 -19.67 -16.27 -16.86
CA LEU A 117 -19.24 -17.21 -15.82
C LEU A 117 -17.83 -17.76 -16.07
N LEU A 118 -17.47 -18.01 -17.33
CA LEU A 118 -16.13 -18.48 -17.68
C LEU A 118 -15.10 -17.37 -17.45
N LEU A 119 -15.42 -16.14 -17.87
CA LEU A 119 -14.55 -14.99 -17.64
C LEU A 119 -14.38 -14.68 -16.14
N LEU A 120 -15.46 -14.79 -15.36
CA LEU A 120 -15.41 -14.64 -13.91
C LEU A 120 -14.45 -15.66 -13.28
N LYS A 121 -14.52 -16.94 -13.68
CA LYS A 121 -13.65 -17.99 -13.14
C LYS A 121 -12.17 -17.80 -13.51
N LEU A 122 -11.89 -17.45 -14.77
CA LEU A 122 -10.51 -17.38 -15.28
C LEU A 122 -9.82 -16.04 -15.05
N TYR A 123 -10.58 -14.95 -14.96
CA TYR A 123 -10.01 -13.60 -14.79
C TYR A 123 -10.53 -12.92 -13.53
N GLY A 124 -11.84 -12.92 -13.30
CA GLY A 124 -12.44 -12.18 -12.19
C GLY A 124 -11.98 -12.67 -10.81
N VAL A 125 -12.12 -13.97 -10.53
CA VAL A 125 -11.72 -14.57 -9.24
C VAL A 125 -10.20 -14.43 -9.00
N PRO A 126 -9.30 -14.78 -9.96
CA PRO A 126 -7.86 -14.53 -9.78
C PRO A 126 -7.52 -13.06 -9.57
N TYR A 127 -8.19 -12.14 -10.28
CA TYR A 127 -7.97 -10.70 -10.10
C TYR A 127 -8.37 -10.23 -8.70
N VAL A 128 -9.50 -10.70 -8.16
CA VAL A 128 -9.93 -10.38 -6.80
C VAL A 128 -8.92 -10.91 -5.77
N ILE A 129 -8.44 -12.15 -5.92
CA ILE A 129 -7.40 -12.71 -5.05
C ILE A 129 -6.12 -11.87 -5.12
N PHE A 130 -5.71 -11.45 -6.32
CA PHE A 130 -4.56 -10.57 -6.51
C PHE A 130 -4.74 -9.21 -5.81
N VAL A 131 -5.92 -8.59 -5.92
CA VAL A 131 -6.23 -7.32 -5.23
C VAL A 131 -6.14 -7.49 -3.71
N MET A 132 -6.78 -8.54 -3.17
CA MET A 132 -6.73 -8.83 -1.73
C MET A 132 -5.32 -9.07 -1.24
N TRP A 133 -4.51 -9.81 -2.00
CA TRP A 133 -3.12 -10.06 -1.66
C TRP A 133 -2.26 -8.79 -1.74
N LEU A 134 -2.47 -7.97 -2.77
CA LEU A 134 -1.77 -6.69 -2.94
C LEU A 134 -2.04 -5.74 -1.77
N ASP A 135 -3.31 -5.58 -1.38
CA ASP A 135 -3.70 -4.71 -0.27
C ASP A 135 -3.19 -5.27 1.07
N LEU A 136 -3.25 -6.59 1.28
CA LEU A 136 -2.72 -7.24 2.48
C LEU A 136 -1.22 -6.97 2.67
N VAL A 137 -0.41 -7.26 1.64
CA VAL A 137 1.05 -7.09 1.68
C VAL A 137 1.40 -5.62 1.86
N THR A 138 0.75 -4.73 1.10
CA THR A 138 1.00 -3.28 1.20
C THR A 138 0.64 -2.79 2.60
N TYR A 139 -0.51 -3.17 3.16
CA TYR A 139 -0.89 -2.76 4.51
C TYR A 139 0.11 -3.23 5.56
N LEU A 140 0.46 -4.53 5.57
CA LEU A 140 1.31 -5.15 6.59
C LEU A 140 2.76 -4.62 6.59
N HIS A 141 3.23 -4.07 5.48
CA HIS A 141 4.53 -3.42 5.43
C HIS A 141 4.57 -2.02 6.06
N HIS A 142 3.41 -1.41 6.29
CA HIS A 142 3.29 -0.08 6.89
C HIS A 142 2.55 -0.08 8.24
N HIS A 143 1.98 -1.23 8.63
CA HIS A 143 1.09 -1.38 9.78
C HIS A 143 1.29 -2.71 10.52
N GLY A 144 0.63 -2.87 11.67
CA GLY A 144 0.51 -4.13 12.39
C GLY A 144 1.77 -4.65 13.06
N HIS A 145 2.61 -3.76 13.58
CA HIS A 145 3.72 -4.12 14.46
C HIS A 145 3.29 -4.10 15.94
N GLU A 146 3.95 -4.88 16.80
CA GLU A 146 3.59 -4.99 18.22
C GLU A 146 3.70 -3.65 18.96
N LYS A 147 4.73 -2.87 18.63
CA LYS A 147 4.86 -1.48 19.07
C LYS A 147 4.34 -0.56 17.97
N LYS A 148 3.46 0.38 18.32
CA LYS A 148 2.96 1.38 17.38
C LYS A 148 4.12 2.17 16.79
N LEU A 149 4.12 2.29 15.47
CA LEU A 149 5.15 3.02 14.74
C LEU A 149 4.74 4.49 14.62
N PRO A 150 5.69 5.43 14.77
CA PRO A 150 5.40 6.85 14.65
C PRO A 150 5.08 7.20 13.20
N TRP A 151 4.20 8.17 13.04
CA TRP A 151 4.02 8.95 11.83
C TRP A 151 4.50 10.37 12.10
N TYR A 152 5.11 10.99 11.10
CA TYR A 152 5.77 12.28 11.28
C TYR A 152 5.09 13.38 10.46
N ARG A 153 5.29 14.62 10.92
CA ARG A 153 4.90 15.86 10.23
C ARG A 153 6.05 16.86 10.28
N GLY A 154 5.98 17.86 9.41
CA GLY A 154 6.81 19.06 9.50
C GLY A 154 8.30 18.73 9.56
N LYS A 155 8.98 19.28 10.57
CA LYS A 155 10.44 19.14 10.70
C LYS A 155 10.89 17.80 11.28
N GLU A 156 9.98 17.06 11.93
CA GLU A 156 10.27 15.73 12.47
C GLU A 156 10.29 14.64 11.40
N TRP A 157 9.72 14.91 10.23
CA TRP A 157 9.82 13.98 9.10
C TRP A 157 11.16 14.11 8.38
N SER A 158 11.76 12.97 8.08
CA SER A 158 12.84 12.84 7.10
C SER A 158 12.67 11.54 6.35
N TYR A 159 13.24 11.47 5.14
CA TYR A 159 13.18 10.26 4.30
C TYR A 159 13.64 9.01 5.05
N LEU A 160 14.72 9.11 5.82
CA LEU A 160 15.25 8.00 6.62
C LEU A 160 14.30 7.63 7.77
N ARG A 161 13.80 8.61 8.54
CA ARG A 161 12.90 8.35 9.66
C ARG A 161 11.62 7.66 9.21
N GLY A 162 11.05 8.11 8.09
CA GLY A 162 9.88 7.47 7.50
C GLY A 162 10.18 6.08 6.92
N GLY A 163 11.34 5.87 6.30
CA GLY A 163 11.69 4.56 5.75
C GLY A 163 11.84 3.51 6.87
N LEU A 164 12.40 3.92 8.00
CA LEU A 164 12.54 3.10 9.20
C LEU A 164 11.23 2.82 9.95
N THR A 165 10.08 3.39 9.54
CA THR A 165 8.76 3.01 10.07
C THR A 165 8.05 1.96 9.22
N THR A 166 8.65 1.53 8.11
CA THR A 166 8.20 0.33 7.41
C THR A 166 8.60 -0.94 8.17
N VAL A 167 7.93 -2.04 7.86
CA VAL A 167 8.05 -3.32 8.57
C VAL A 167 8.38 -4.42 7.59
N ASP A 168 9.52 -5.06 7.80
CA ASP A 168 9.85 -6.29 7.09
C ASP A 168 8.91 -7.43 7.53
N ARG A 169 8.50 -8.27 6.59
CA ARG A 169 7.57 -9.38 6.81
C ARG A 169 8.07 -10.64 6.13
N ASP A 170 8.02 -11.77 6.84
CA ASP A 170 8.27 -13.08 6.26
C ASP A 170 6.94 -13.74 5.87
N TYR A 171 6.74 -13.99 4.59
CA TYR A 171 5.53 -14.62 4.06
C TYR A 171 5.71 -16.11 3.73
N GLY A 172 6.78 -16.76 4.19
CA GLY A 172 7.02 -18.18 3.98
C GLY A 172 7.25 -18.52 2.49
N LEU A 173 6.51 -19.51 1.97
CA LEU A 173 6.64 -19.94 0.57
C LEU A 173 6.33 -18.84 -0.45
N PHE A 174 5.58 -17.81 -0.04
CA PHE A 174 5.20 -16.73 -0.93
C PHE A 174 6.32 -15.71 -1.16
N ASN A 175 7.37 -15.65 -0.34
CA ASN A 175 8.46 -14.67 -0.46
C ASN A 175 9.03 -14.58 -1.88
N LYS A 176 9.37 -15.72 -2.49
CA LYS A 176 9.94 -15.74 -3.85
C LYS A 176 8.93 -15.37 -4.93
N ILE A 177 7.66 -15.74 -4.75
CA ILE A 177 6.56 -15.39 -5.68
C ILE A 177 6.36 -13.88 -5.73
N GLN A 178 6.51 -13.20 -4.59
CA GLN A 178 6.41 -11.74 -4.49
C GLN A 178 7.75 -11.01 -4.62
N HIS A 179 8.78 -11.68 -5.13
CA HIS A 179 10.10 -11.09 -5.36
C HIS A 179 10.77 -10.55 -4.08
N ASP A 180 10.61 -11.25 -2.97
CA ASP A 180 11.21 -10.93 -1.68
C ASP A 180 10.85 -9.51 -1.17
N ILE A 181 9.71 -8.95 -1.60
CA ILE A 181 9.24 -7.61 -1.18
C ILE A 181 9.06 -7.49 0.34
N GLY A 182 9.03 -8.62 1.07
CA GLY A 182 9.05 -8.66 2.52
C GLY A 182 10.27 -7.97 3.16
N THR A 183 11.36 -7.75 2.44
CA THR A 183 12.48 -6.87 2.86
C THR A 183 12.17 -5.40 2.54
N HIS A 184 11.03 -4.92 3.06
CA HIS A 184 10.40 -3.68 2.65
C HIS A 184 11.15 -2.44 3.15
N VAL A 185 11.87 -2.53 4.27
CA VAL A 185 12.69 -1.43 4.80
C VAL A 185 13.75 -1.00 3.80
N ILE A 186 14.51 -1.96 3.25
CA ILE A 186 15.52 -1.66 2.22
C ILE A 186 14.87 -1.24 0.91
N HIS A 187 13.74 -1.85 0.55
CA HIS A 187 12.98 -1.39 -0.62
C HIS A 187 12.60 0.09 -0.52
N HIS A 188 12.25 0.58 0.67
CA HIS A 188 11.93 1.97 0.89
C HIS A 188 13.14 2.88 1.01
N LEU A 189 14.20 2.45 1.70
CA LEU A 189 15.40 3.27 1.85
C LEU A 189 16.19 3.38 0.54
N PHE A 190 16.19 2.33 -0.27
CA PHE A 190 16.97 2.21 -1.49
C PHE A 190 16.14 1.58 -2.63
N PRO A 191 15.08 2.26 -3.13
CA PRO A 191 14.20 1.71 -4.16
C PRO A 191 14.89 1.40 -5.49
N GLN A 192 16.12 1.90 -5.69
CA GLN A 192 16.97 1.61 -6.85
C GLN A 192 17.57 0.20 -6.80
N ILE A 193 17.69 -0.40 -5.62
CA ILE A 193 18.21 -1.77 -5.47
C ILE A 193 17.18 -2.72 -6.06
N PRO A 194 17.55 -3.54 -7.06
CA PRO A 194 16.62 -4.44 -7.69
C PRO A 194 16.22 -5.56 -6.72
N HIS A 195 15.00 -6.07 -6.89
CA HIS A 195 14.39 -7.01 -5.94
C HIS A 195 15.25 -8.25 -5.61
N TYR A 196 16.02 -8.74 -6.58
CA TYR A 196 16.88 -9.92 -6.44
C TYR A 196 18.14 -9.68 -5.59
N HIS A 197 18.46 -8.43 -5.22
CA HIS A 197 19.51 -8.08 -4.27
C HIS A 197 18.98 -7.58 -2.92
N LEU A 198 17.65 -7.49 -2.72
CA LEU A 198 17.10 -6.90 -1.50
C LEU A 198 17.46 -7.72 -0.25
N GLU A 199 17.45 -9.06 -0.32
CA GLU A 199 17.85 -9.89 0.82
C GLU A 199 19.32 -9.68 1.21
N GLU A 200 20.20 -9.54 0.22
CA GLU A 200 21.62 -9.28 0.41
C GLU A 200 21.84 -7.89 1.02
N ALA A 201 21.22 -6.87 0.45
CA ALA A 201 21.27 -5.51 0.95
C ALA A 201 20.70 -5.39 2.38
N THR A 202 19.62 -6.13 2.69
CA THR A 202 19.06 -6.20 4.05
C THR A 202 20.07 -6.79 5.01
N ARG A 203 20.71 -7.93 4.69
CA ARG A 203 21.75 -8.51 5.55
C ARG A 203 22.91 -7.55 5.79
N ALA A 204 23.34 -6.80 4.78
CA ALA A 204 24.43 -5.83 4.89
C ALA A 204 24.06 -4.58 5.71
N ALA A 205 22.82 -4.11 5.60
CA ALA A 205 22.36 -2.89 6.27
C ALA A 205 21.89 -3.12 7.72
N LYS A 206 21.49 -4.34 8.08
CA LYS A 206 21.04 -4.71 9.43
C LYS A 206 21.97 -4.21 10.55
N PRO A 207 23.29 -4.46 10.52
CA PRO A 207 24.20 -3.99 11.57
C PRO A 207 24.26 -2.45 11.66
N VAL A 208 24.10 -1.75 10.54
CA VAL A 208 24.12 -0.28 10.49
C VAL A 208 22.85 0.31 11.07
N MET A 209 21.69 -0.30 10.80
CA MET A 209 20.41 0.14 11.37
C MET A 209 20.31 -0.17 12.88
N GLY A 210 21.01 -1.20 13.36
CA GLY A 210 21.10 -1.53 14.78
C GLY A 210 19.74 -1.65 15.44
N MET A 211 19.52 -0.92 16.54
CA MET A 211 18.26 -0.95 17.31
C MET A 211 17.02 -0.47 16.54
N TYR A 212 17.20 0.21 15.40
CA TYR A 212 16.09 0.68 14.57
C TYR A 212 15.57 -0.39 13.61
N TYR A 213 16.33 -1.48 13.38
CA TYR A 213 15.86 -2.60 12.58
C TYR A 213 14.99 -3.54 13.41
N ARG A 214 13.88 -3.99 12.82
CA ARG A 214 12.91 -4.90 13.46
C ARG A 214 12.95 -6.22 12.72
N GLU A 215 13.53 -7.24 13.36
CA GLU A 215 13.58 -8.58 12.77
C GLU A 215 12.16 -9.13 12.57
N PRO A 216 11.82 -9.59 11.35
CA PRO A 216 10.52 -10.21 11.10
C PRO A 216 10.42 -11.56 11.82
N ILE A 217 9.25 -11.83 12.39
CA ILE A 217 8.91 -13.18 12.87
C ILE A 217 8.93 -14.13 11.68
N LYS A 218 9.67 -15.23 11.80
CA LYS A 218 9.77 -16.23 10.73
C LYS A 218 8.46 -16.98 10.55
N SER A 219 8.05 -17.11 9.30
CA SER A 219 6.87 -17.87 8.94
C SER A 219 7.21 -19.35 8.72
N GLY A 220 6.24 -20.23 8.99
CA GLY A 220 6.22 -21.55 8.38
C GLY A 220 5.91 -21.45 6.87
N PRO A 221 5.46 -22.54 6.24
CA PRO A 221 5.08 -22.50 4.83
C PRO A 221 4.02 -21.43 4.50
N VAL A 222 3.06 -21.24 5.42
CA VAL A 222 1.98 -20.24 5.33
C VAL A 222 2.09 -19.26 6.51
N PRO A 223 1.99 -17.93 6.27
CA PRO A 223 2.27 -16.92 7.29
C PRO A 223 1.05 -16.57 8.16
N TYR A 224 0.45 -17.54 8.86
CA TYR A 224 -0.79 -17.33 9.64
C TYR A 224 -0.70 -16.21 10.69
N HIS A 225 0.48 -15.99 11.27
CA HIS A 225 0.69 -14.94 12.26
C HIS A 225 0.44 -13.53 11.69
N LEU A 226 0.59 -13.33 10.38
CA LEU A 226 0.31 -12.06 9.72
C LEU A 226 -1.18 -11.71 9.68
N LEU A 227 -2.07 -12.70 9.71
CA LEU A 227 -3.51 -12.46 9.84
C LEU A 227 -3.86 -11.86 11.20
N GLN A 228 -3.20 -12.31 12.26
CA GLN A 228 -3.37 -11.73 13.60
C GLN A 228 -2.88 -10.28 13.63
N ASN A 229 -1.73 -10.00 13.01
CA ASN A 229 -1.21 -8.64 12.87
C ASN A 229 -2.18 -7.73 12.09
N LEU A 230 -2.74 -8.22 10.99
CA LEU A 230 -3.72 -7.50 10.18
C LEU A 230 -4.97 -7.16 11.00
N VAL A 231 -5.59 -8.16 11.61
CA VAL A 231 -6.85 -7.99 12.37
C VAL A 231 -6.65 -7.07 13.56
N ARG A 232 -5.56 -7.25 14.33
CA ARG A 232 -5.23 -6.38 15.46
C ARG A 232 -5.07 -4.93 15.01
N SER A 233 -4.23 -4.70 14.01
CA SER A 233 -3.94 -3.34 13.51
C SER A 233 -5.19 -2.66 13.00
N ILE A 234 -6.00 -3.35 12.18
CA ILE A 234 -7.25 -2.79 11.66
C ILE A 234 -8.23 -2.38 12.78
N ASN A 235 -8.27 -3.13 13.89
CA ASN A 235 -9.14 -2.85 15.04
C ASN A 235 -8.59 -1.81 16.03
N GLU A 236 -7.31 -1.43 15.92
CA GLU A 236 -6.61 -0.57 16.88
C GLU A 236 -6.06 0.72 16.27
N ASP A 237 -5.90 0.77 14.95
CA ASP A 237 -5.24 1.83 14.22
C ASP A 237 -6.24 2.62 13.36
N HIS A 238 -7.12 3.38 14.03
CA HIS A 238 -8.22 4.08 13.37
C HIS A 238 -7.83 5.48 12.90
N PHE A 239 -7.18 6.28 13.74
CA PHE A 239 -6.81 7.67 13.42
C PHE A 239 -5.54 8.12 14.16
N VAL A 240 -5.03 9.30 13.83
CA VAL A 240 -3.94 9.97 14.57
C VAL A 240 -4.38 11.34 15.06
N SER A 241 -3.77 11.83 16.14
CA SER A 241 -4.04 13.17 16.70
C SER A 241 -3.91 14.25 15.63
N ASP A 242 -4.82 15.24 15.63
CA ASP A 242 -4.71 16.43 14.79
C ASP A 242 -3.52 17.34 15.16
N SER A 243 -2.95 17.16 16.36
CA SER A 243 -1.82 17.93 16.88
C SER A 243 -0.56 17.06 17.07
N GLY A 244 0.60 17.72 17.13
CA GLY A 244 1.91 17.08 17.32
C GLY A 244 2.64 16.76 16.02
N GLU A 245 3.97 16.80 16.06
CA GLU A 245 4.82 16.49 14.90
C GLU A 245 5.22 15.00 14.82
N ILE A 246 5.15 14.28 15.93
CA ILE A 246 5.30 12.82 16.01
C ILE A 246 4.00 12.27 16.59
N VAL A 247 3.27 11.47 15.83
CA VAL A 247 1.98 10.93 16.25
C VAL A 247 1.91 9.43 16.08
N TYR A 248 1.03 8.80 16.85
CA TYR A 248 0.80 7.37 16.83
C TYR A 248 -0.68 7.11 16.60
N TYR A 249 -0.97 5.97 16.00
CA TYR A 249 -2.33 5.52 15.82
C TYR A 249 -3.08 5.39 17.13
N GLN A 250 -4.36 5.76 17.12
CA GLN A 250 -5.29 5.68 18.23
C GLN A 250 -6.49 4.84 17.84
N LYS A 251 -7.06 4.20 18.86
CA LYS A 251 -8.25 3.35 18.73
C LYS A 251 -9.49 4.17 19.03
N ASP A 252 -10.44 4.13 18.10
CA ASP A 252 -11.83 4.52 18.37
C ASP A 252 -12.52 3.42 19.19
N SER A 253 -12.93 3.74 20.42
CA SER A 253 -13.63 2.83 21.31
C SER A 253 -15.06 2.52 20.88
N GLN A 254 -15.64 3.33 19.98
CA GLN A 254 -17.03 3.17 19.50
C GLN A 254 -17.14 2.26 18.27
N LEU A 255 -16.02 1.91 17.63
CA LEU A 255 -15.99 1.12 16.40
C LEU A 255 -15.85 -0.40 16.64
N SER A 256 -15.92 -0.86 17.90
CA SER A 256 -15.69 -2.26 18.30
C SER A 256 -16.74 -3.23 17.74
#